data_AF-A0A0G0XC99-F1
#
_entry.id   AF-A0A0G0XC99-F1
#
_cell.length_a   1.000
_cell.length_b   1.000
_cell.length_c   1.000
_cell.angle_alpha   90.00
_cell.angle_beta   90.00
_cell.angle_gamma   90.00
#
_symmetry.space_group_name_H-M   'P 1'
#
loop_
_entity.id
_entity.type
_entity.pdbx_description
1 polymer ?
#
loop_
_entity_poly.entity_id
_entity_poly.type
_entity_poly.pdbx_seq_one_letter_code
_entity_poly.pdbx_strand_id
1 'polypeptide(L)'
;MNEKIKQWLIAYQQKIKKISLTPQVFKFLPIVLILLALPVALFLVNHQTNISSSAQITTKPDIVVVMVDDLGAIDERIQNKLPNIKSLFIEQGMRFDNAYNETPLCCPGRATFLTAQHTQKHGVTYNDARLLNSSYTIATALQQTGYYTIAAGKYLNGAEKLSDKTPPGWDKMAMLLSWDTNVSSKWAVQGNIQTGGFYDRFATNKSLNWVQNAPRNQPIFLWLNPHAPHYRKGYQNSPWVVDVEKRYLSDSRCNNIPSWKPLTYYNSKERNGFPLDNVCKSLLTTDEAVGALQREFAKQGRNPIWIFTSDNGMSWGRDGFPLKNVPQSDKTPLYFSGPGITPGSTSALVSNIDLGPTIAELAGTSMPKADGLSYAPVILGNSNDFRDMLAENHP
;
A
#
# COMPACT_ATOMS: atom_id res chain seq x y z
N MET A 1 38.42 -25.06 32.17
CA MET A 1 38.21 -26.39 31.56
C MET A 1 38.53 -27.45 32.61
N ASN A 2 37.57 -28.30 32.95
CA ASN A 2 37.54 -29.14 34.16
C ASN A 2 38.56 -30.30 34.09
N GLU A 3 39.38 -30.52 35.13
CA GLU A 3 40.42 -31.57 35.16
C GLU A 3 39.89 -32.99 34.91
N LYS A 4 38.60 -33.23 35.18
CA LYS A 4 37.92 -34.49 34.79
C LYS A 4 37.88 -34.73 33.28
N ILE A 5 37.80 -33.67 32.46
CA ILE A 5 37.75 -33.77 31.00
C ILE A 5 39.14 -34.13 30.45
N LYS A 6 40.22 -33.59 31.03
CA LYS A 6 41.59 -33.96 30.64
C LYS A 6 41.89 -35.43 30.94
N GLN A 7 41.52 -35.91 32.13
CA GLN A 7 41.72 -37.33 32.45
C GLN A 7 40.90 -38.26 31.56
N TRP A 8 39.67 -37.86 31.21
CA TRP A 8 38.85 -38.61 30.27
C TRP A 8 39.49 -38.67 28.86
N LEU A 9 40.02 -37.54 28.36
CA LEU A 9 40.69 -37.49 27.06
C LEU A 9 41.96 -38.36 27.02
N ILE A 10 42.75 -38.37 28.09
CA ILE A 10 43.97 -39.21 28.19
C ILE A 10 43.59 -40.69 28.20
N ALA A 11 42.57 -41.08 28.97
CA ALA A 11 42.08 -42.46 29.00
C ALA A 11 41.49 -42.90 27.63
N TYR A 12 40.82 -41.99 26.94
CA TYR A 12 40.26 -42.24 25.61
C TYR A 12 41.35 -42.43 24.54
N GLN A 13 42.40 -41.61 24.55
CA GLN A 13 43.53 -41.76 23.63
C GLN A 13 44.29 -43.07 23.84
N GLN A 14 44.42 -43.53 25.10
CA GLN A 14 45.03 -44.83 25.39
C GLN A 14 44.16 -46.02 24.92
N LYS A 15 42.83 -45.89 24.91
CA LYS A 15 41.93 -46.90 24.36
C LYS A 15 42.06 -47.01 22.83
N ILE A 16 42.21 -45.90 22.11
CA ILE A 16 42.35 -45.91 20.65
C ILE A 16 43.67 -46.57 20.20
N LYS A 17 44.77 -46.36 20.94
CA LYS A 17 46.08 -46.99 20.62
C LYS A 17 46.10 -48.51 20.73
N LYS A 18 45.11 -49.15 21.37
CA LYS A 18 44.98 -50.62 21.45
C LYS A 18 44.14 -51.24 20.33
N ILE A 19 43.55 -50.44 19.44
CA ILE A 19 42.77 -50.95 18.32
C ILE A 19 43.73 -51.30 17.18
N SER A 20 44.32 -52.50 17.26
CA SER A 20 45.00 -53.13 16.14
C SER A 20 43.94 -53.58 15.13
N LEU A 21 43.69 -52.78 14.10
CA LEU A 21 42.85 -53.17 12.98
C LEU A 21 43.66 -54.10 12.07
N THR A 22 43.23 -55.35 11.98
CA THR A 22 43.83 -56.34 11.09
C THR A 22 43.56 -55.98 9.62
N PRO A 23 44.43 -56.37 8.66
CA PRO A 23 44.34 -55.96 7.25
C PRO A 23 43.04 -56.35 6.52
N GLN A 24 42.21 -57.22 7.11
CA GLN A 24 40.91 -57.61 6.55
C GLN A 24 39.83 -56.52 6.72
N VAL A 25 39.95 -55.63 7.72
CA VAL A 25 38.93 -54.58 7.97
C VAL A 25 38.97 -53.48 6.89
N PHE A 26 40.12 -53.27 6.26
CA PHE A 26 40.27 -52.28 5.18
C PHE A 26 39.53 -52.64 3.88
N LYS A 27 39.20 -53.91 3.65
CA LYS A 27 38.45 -54.33 2.45
C LYS A 27 36.98 -53.89 2.47
N PHE A 28 36.42 -53.65 3.66
CA PHE A 28 35.01 -53.28 3.82
C PHE A 28 34.80 -51.82 4.20
N LEU A 29 35.88 -51.08 4.52
CA LEU A 29 35.83 -49.67 4.87
C LEU A 29 35.17 -48.78 3.79
N PRO A 30 35.39 -48.98 2.47
CA PRO A 30 34.69 -48.20 1.44
C PRO A 30 33.18 -48.46 1.44
N ILE A 31 32.78 -49.72 1.66
CA ILE A 31 31.38 -50.16 1.65
C ILE A 31 30.64 -49.60 2.86
N VAL A 32 31.27 -49.62 4.05
CA VAL A 32 30.71 -49.03 5.27
C VAL A 32 30.58 -47.51 5.16
N LEU A 33 31.55 -46.83 4.55
CA LEU A 33 31.47 -45.38 4.30
C LEU A 33 30.36 -45.01 3.30
N ILE A 34 30.17 -45.81 2.25
CA ILE A 34 29.06 -45.63 1.29
C ILE A 34 27.70 -45.88 1.96
N LEU A 35 27.59 -46.94 2.76
CA LEU A 35 26.34 -47.28 3.48
C LEU A 35 26.00 -46.29 4.60
N LEU A 36 26.97 -45.58 5.17
CA LEU A 36 26.74 -44.48 6.12
C LEU A 36 26.45 -43.14 5.43
N ALA A 37 26.96 -42.92 4.22
CA ALA A 37 26.68 -41.71 3.43
C ALA A 37 25.28 -41.72 2.82
N LEU A 38 24.74 -42.89 2.46
CA LEU A 38 23.42 -43.05 1.85
C LEU A 38 22.25 -42.54 2.71
N PRO A 39 22.15 -42.85 4.02
CA PRO A 39 21.12 -42.30 4.90
C PRO A 39 21.24 -40.78 5.07
N VAL A 40 22.45 -40.23 5.14
CA VAL A 40 22.69 -38.79 5.28
C VAL A 40 22.33 -38.05 3.99
N ALA A 41 22.66 -38.60 2.82
CA ALA A 41 22.26 -38.07 1.52
C ALA A 41 20.73 -38.14 1.34
N LEU A 42 20.08 -39.24 1.74
CA LEU A 42 18.62 -39.37 1.72
C LEU A 42 17.94 -38.42 2.73
N PHE A 43 18.55 -38.16 3.88
CA PHE A 43 18.04 -37.18 4.85
C PHE A 43 18.19 -35.74 4.36
N LEU A 44 19.28 -35.41 3.65
CA LEU A 44 19.50 -34.10 3.04
C LEU A 44 18.61 -33.87 1.80
N VAL A 45 18.36 -34.91 0.99
CA VAL A 45 17.44 -34.84 -0.15
C VAL A 45 15.99 -34.74 0.32
N ASN A 46 15.58 -35.42 1.39
CA ASN A 46 14.23 -35.29 1.96
C ASN A 46 14.01 -34.00 2.78
N HIS A 47 15.07 -33.31 3.23
CA HIS A 47 14.92 -32.01 3.87
C HIS A 47 14.87 -30.83 2.89
N GLN A 48 15.30 -31.01 1.63
CA GLN A 48 15.14 -30.01 0.57
C GLN A 48 13.73 -30.00 -0.06
N THR A 49 12.90 -31.02 0.19
CA THR A 49 11.57 -31.14 -0.44
C THR A 49 10.41 -30.63 0.42
N ASN A 50 10.69 -30.08 1.61
CA ASN A 50 9.70 -29.38 2.44
C ASN A 50 9.96 -27.86 2.50
N ILE A 51 10.47 -27.27 1.42
CA ILE A 51 10.18 -25.87 1.16
C ILE A 51 8.71 -25.87 0.72
N SER A 52 7.83 -25.44 1.62
CA SER A 52 6.47 -25.05 1.28
C SER A 52 6.53 -24.26 -0.02
N SER A 53 5.99 -24.84 -1.09
CA SER A 53 5.80 -24.15 -2.36
C SER A 53 4.87 -22.98 -2.06
N SER A 54 5.45 -21.82 -1.74
CA SER A 54 4.76 -20.55 -1.90
C SER A 54 4.33 -20.55 -3.36
N ALA A 55 3.03 -20.61 -3.61
CA ALA A 55 2.50 -20.62 -4.96
C ALA A 55 3.20 -19.50 -5.75
N GLN A 56 4.11 -19.88 -6.66
CA GLN A 56 4.73 -18.91 -7.54
C GLN A 56 3.58 -18.26 -8.31
N ILE A 57 3.46 -16.94 -8.19
CA ILE A 57 2.55 -16.15 -9.00
C ILE A 57 3.06 -16.29 -10.45
N THR A 58 2.57 -17.29 -11.18
CA THR A 58 3.02 -17.62 -12.54
C THR A 58 2.53 -16.61 -13.58
N THR A 59 1.62 -15.71 -13.20
CA THR A 59 1.10 -14.62 -14.02
C THR A 59 1.13 -13.31 -13.25
N LYS A 60 1.69 -12.24 -13.85
CA LYS A 60 1.69 -10.87 -13.29
C LYS A 60 0.30 -10.52 -12.73
N PRO A 61 0.17 -10.16 -11.44
CA PRO A 61 -1.13 -9.93 -10.84
C PRO A 61 -1.74 -8.62 -11.34
N ASP A 62 -3.06 -8.55 -11.40
CA ASP A 62 -3.76 -7.27 -11.43
C ASP A 62 -3.47 -6.52 -10.12
N ILE A 63 -3.31 -5.20 -10.17
CA ILE A 63 -3.00 -4.36 -9.00
C ILE A 63 -3.97 -3.20 -8.95
N VAL A 64 -4.66 -3.04 -7.82
CA VAL A 64 -5.60 -1.94 -7.58
C VAL A 64 -5.15 -1.14 -6.36
N VAL A 65 -4.80 0.11 -6.58
CA VAL A 65 -4.48 1.09 -5.54
C VAL A 65 -5.67 2.03 -5.36
N VAL A 66 -6.28 1.99 -4.17
CA VAL A 66 -7.27 2.96 -3.71
C VAL A 66 -6.54 3.93 -2.78
N MET A 67 -6.21 5.11 -3.30
CA MET A 67 -5.50 6.16 -2.56
C MET A 67 -6.44 7.34 -2.29
N VAL A 68 -6.96 7.41 -1.08
CA VAL A 68 -7.85 8.48 -0.62
C VAL A 68 -7.05 9.73 -0.22
N ASP A 69 -7.74 10.86 -0.08
CA ASP A 69 -7.12 12.16 0.18
C ASP A 69 -7.31 12.62 1.64
N ASP A 70 -6.25 13.01 2.33
CA ASP A 70 -6.29 13.49 3.72
C ASP A 70 -6.91 12.49 4.73
N LEU A 71 -6.58 11.20 4.62
CA LEU A 71 -6.98 10.19 5.60
C LEU A 71 -5.77 9.76 6.44
N GLY A 72 -5.77 10.16 7.72
CA GLY A 72 -4.91 9.55 8.74
C GLY A 72 -5.34 8.11 9.04
N ALA A 73 -4.72 7.45 10.02
CA ALA A 73 -5.13 6.09 10.44
C ALA A 73 -6.66 6.00 10.62
N ILE A 74 -7.30 5.11 9.87
CA ILE A 74 -8.77 5.04 9.82
C ILE A 74 -9.33 4.62 11.18
N ASP A 75 -10.26 5.41 11.74
CA ASP A 75 -10.84 5.15 13.06
C ASP A 75 -11.78 3.94 13.01
N GLU A 76 -11.67 3.02 13.99
CA GLU A 76 -12.48 1.79 14.07
C GLU A 76 -13.99 2.07 14.00
N ARG A 77 -14.45 3.20 14.55
CA ARG A 77 -15.87 3.59 14.50
C ARG A 77 -16.35 3.87 13.08
N ILE A 78 -15.45 4.32 12.20
CA ILE A 78 -15.73 4.52 10.77
C ILE A 78 -15.58 3.20 10.01
N GLN A 79 -14.52 2.44 10.28
CA GLN A 79 -14.25 1.15 9.62
C GLN A 79 -15.49 0.24 9.65
N ASN A 80 -16.17 0.16 10.79
CA ASN A 80 -17.38 -0.66 10.98
C ASN A 80 -18.60 -0.22 10.15
N LYS A 81 -18.54 0.93 9.48
CA LYS A 81 -19.62 1.48 8.63
C LYS A 81 -19.32 1.38 7.13
N LEU A 82 -18.13 0.93 6.77
CA LEU A 82 -17.62 0.78 5.41
C LEU A 82 -17.47 -0.71 5.08
N PRO A 83 -18.55 -1.45 4.77
CA PRO A 83 -18.55 -2.90 4.70
C PRO A 83 -17.58 -3.48 3.65
N ASN A 84 -17.41 -2.81 2.50
CA ASN A 84 -16.54 -3.33 1.45
C ASN A 84 -15.06 -3.09 1.80
N ILE A 85 -14.71 -1.90 2.28
CA ILE A 85 -13.36 -1.58 2.76
C ILE A 85 -13.01 -2.46 3.96
N LYS A 86 -13.92 -2.61 4.92
CA LYS A 86 -13.71 -3.44 6.10
C LYS A 86 -13.44 -4.90 5.72
N SER A 87 -14.33 -5.47 4.91
CA SER A 87 -14.21 -6.88 4.54
C SER A 87 -12.93 -7.16 3.74
N LEU A 88 -12.59 -6.30 2.78
CA LEU A 88 -11.43 -6.50 1.91
C LEU A 88 -10.10 -6.23 2.61
N PHE A 89 -9.96 -5.06 3.25
CA PHE A 89 -8.67 -4.59 3.74
C PHE A 89 -8.43 -4.88 5.22
N ILE A 90 -9.48 -4.85 6.04
CA ILE A 90 -9.33 -4.89 7.50
C ILE A 90 -9.47 -6.32 8.02
N GLU A 91 -10.44 -7.08 7.50
CA GLU A 91 -10.69 -8.46 7.92
C GLU A 91 -9.85 -9.47 7.12
N GLN A 92 -9.57 -9.19 5.85
CA GLN A 92 -8.87 -10.10 4.93
C GLN A 92 -7.48 -9.59 4.48
N GLY A 93 -7.03 -8.46 5.01
CA GLY A 93 -5.77 -7.84 4.61
C GLY A 93 -4.67 -7.89 5.65
N MET A 94 -3.45 -7.58 5.20
CA MET A 94 -2.29 -7.24 6.00
C MET A 94 -2.31 -5.73 6.28
N ARG A 95 -2.38 -5.35 7.56
CA ARG A 95 -2.28 -3.95 8.02
C ARG A 95 -0.83 -3.61 8.39
N PHE A 96 -0.35 -2.45 7.94
CA PHE A 96 0.90 -1.88 8.43
C PHE A 96 0.60 -0.90 9.56
N ASP A 97 1.07 -1.19 10.76
CA ASP A 97 0.83 -0.36 11.95
C ASP A 97 1.69 0.91 11.94
N ASN A 98 2.80 0.89 11.20
CA ASN A 98 3.83 1.93 11.12
C ASN A 98 4.04 2.39 9.67
N ALA A 99 2.98 2.92 9.05
CA ALA A 99 3.01 3.49 7.70
C ALA A 99 2.93 5.03 7.73
N TYR A 100 3.85 5.70 7.05
CA TYR A 100 4.02 7.15 7.09
C TYR A 100 4.24 7.76 5.69
N ASN A 101 3.91 9.03 5.51
CA ASN A 101 4.32 9.81 4.35
C ASN A 101 5.58 10.60 4.66
N GLU A 102 6.50 10.69 3.71
CA GLU A 102 7.67 11.55 3.87
C GLU A 102 7.27 13.03 4.02
N THR A 103 6.43 13.53 3.12
CA THR A 103 5.95 14.92 3.15
C THR A 103 4.43 14.91 3.30
N PRO A 104 3.85 15.36 4.43
CA PRO A 104 2.42 15.26 4.70
C PRO A 104 1.59 16.32 3.95
N LEU A 105 1.69 16.34 2.62
CA LEU A 105 0.97 17.23 1.70
C LEU A 105 0.57 16.49 0.42
N CYS A 106 -0.61 16.80 -0.13
CA CYS A 106 -1.21 16.06 -1.26
C CYS A 106 -0.27 15.88 -2.46
N CYS A 107 0.22 16.96 -3.09
CA CYS A 107 1.08 16.84 -4.28
C CYS A 107 2.41 16.14 -3.98
N PRO A 108 3.17 16.55 -2.94
CA PRO A 108 4.40 15.85 -2.57
C PRO A 108 4.16 14.36 -2.31
N GLY A 109 3.17 13.99 -1.48
CA GLY A 109 2.88 12.59 -1.15
C GLY A 109 2.50 11.74 -2.37
N ARG A 110 1.68 12.27 -3.29
CA ARG A 110 1.37 11.59 -4.57
C ARG A 110 2.59 11.51 -5.50
N ALA A 111 3.41 12.55 -5.55
CA ALA A 111 4.64 12.55 -6.35
C ALA A 111 5.67 11.55 -5.81
N THR A 112 5.83 11.45 -4.49
CA THR A 112 6.67 10.45 -3.83
C THR A 112 6.17 9.03 -4.12
N PHE A 113 4.86 8.77 -4.04
CA PHE A 113 4.30 7.48 -4.48
C PHE A 113 4.60 7.18 -5.95
N LEU A 114 4.34 8.14 -6.85
CA LEU A 114 4.47 7.94 -8.28
C LEU A 114 5.92 7.72 -8.70
N THR A 115 6.86 8.48 -8.15
CA THR A 115 8.27 8.48 -8.57
C THR A 115 9.14 7.56 -7.72
N ALA A 116 8.67 7.20 -6.52
CA ALA A 116 9.45 6.55 -5.47
C ALA A 116 10.73 7.31 -5.10
N GLN A 117 10.71 8.64 -5.25
CA GLN A 117 11.83 9.52 -4.95
C GLN A 117 11.52 10.39 -3.74
N HIS A 118 12.58 10.84 -3.05
CA HIS A 118 12.43 11.84 -2.02
C HIS A 118 11.92 13.16 -2.59
N THR A 119 11.26 13.97 -1.75
CA THR A 119 10.68 15.25 -2.17
C THR A 119 11.73 16.20 -2.76
N GLN A 120 12.95 16.16 -2.23
CA GLN A 120 14.09 16.93 -2.73
C GLN A 120 14.57 16.50 -4.13
N LYS A 121 14.32 15.24 -4.51
CA LYS A 121 14.77 14.68 -5.79
C LYS A 121 13.72 14.84 -6.90
N HIS A 122 12.45 14.59 -6.61
CA HIS A 122 11.39 14.82 -7.60
C HIS A 122 10.94 16.30 -7.68
N GLY A 123 11.31 17.15 -6.72
CA GLY A 123 11.13 18.60 -6.78
C GLY A 123 9.69 19.11 -6.57
N VAL A 124 8.77 18.23 -6.15
CA VAL A 124 7.37 18.60 -5.88
C VAL A 124 7.25 18.93 -4.39
N THR A 125 7.54 20.18 -4.02
CA THR A 125 7.59 20.62 -2.61
C THR A 125 6.30 21.27 -2.12
N TYR A 126 5.38 21.62 -3.01
CA TYR A 126 4.08 22.18 -2.67
C TYR A 126 2.99 21.75 -3.67
N ASN A 127 1.75 22.18 -3.41
CA ASN A 127 0.57 21.82 -4.21
C ASN A 127 0.54 22.51 -5.59
N ASP A 128 1.30 21.95 -6.53
CA ASP A 128 1.27 22.34 -7.93
C ASP A 128 1.66 21.17 -8.85
N ALA A 129 0.69 20.69 -9.63
CA ALA A 129 0.86 19.56 -10.53
C ALA A 129 1.99 19.77 -11.56
N ARG A 130 2.27 21.03 -11.92
CA ARG A 130 3.29 21.38 -12.92
C ARG A 130 4.71 21.02 -12.50
N LEU A 131 4.94 20.80 -11.20
CA LEU A 131 6.26 20.42 -10.67
C LEU A 131 6.62 18.97 -10.96
N LEU A 132 5.62 18.09 -11.13
CA LEU A 132 5.90 16.67 -11.33
C LEU A 132 6.46 16.43 -12.74
N ASN A 133 7.68 15.88 -12.81
CA ASN A 133 8.16 15.22 -14.01
C ASN A 133 7.51 13.82 -14.12
N SER A 134 6.48 13.70 -14.95
CA SER A 134 5.71 12.46 -15.14
C SER A 134 6.40 11.41 -16.02
N SER A 135 7.57 11.71 -16.61
CA SER A 135 8.28 10.77 -17.50
C SER A 135 8.85 9.55 -16.78
N TYR A 136 8.97 9.61 -15.45
CA TYR A 136 9.47 8.51 -14.63
C TYR A 136 8.53 8.28 -13.45
N THR A 137 7.61 7.33 -13.62
CA THR A 137 6.64 6.94 -12.59
C THR A 137 6.41 5.43 -12.56
N ILE A 138 5.80 4.93 -11.48
CA ILE A 138 5.33 3.54 -11.39
C ILE A 138 4.39 3.20 -12.56
N ALA A 139 3.56 4.16 -13.01
CA ALA A 139 2.68 3.98 -14.16
C ALA A 139 3.46 3.72 -15.45
N THR A 140 4.50 4.53 -15.73
CA THR A 140 5.38 4.31 -16.90
C THR A 140 6.12 2.97 -16.82
N ALA A 141 6.57 2.56 -15.64
CA ALA A 141 7.27 1.28 -15.46
C ALA A 141 6.34 0.08 -15.71
N LEU A 142 5.10 0.15 -15.21
CA LEU A 142 4.11 -0.91 -15.41
C LEU A 142 3.63 -0.96 -16.87
N GLN A 143 3.35 0.18 -17.49
CA GLN A 143 2.93 0.24 -18.89
C GLN A 143 3.99 -0.37 -19.82
N GLN A 144 5.27 -0.05 -19.62
CA GLN A 144 6.40 -0.64 -20.36
C GLN A 144 6.50 -2.16 -20.18
N THR A 145 5.98 -2.68 -19.08
CA THR A 145 5.99 -4.11 -18.72
C THR A 145 4.73 -4.84 -19.20
N GLY A 146 3.85 -4.16 -19.94
CA GLY A 146 2.65 -4.71 -20.58
C GLY A 146 1.37 -4.63 -19.75
N TYR A 147 1.34 -3.82 -18.69
CA TYR A 147 0.12 -3.55 -17.95
C TYR A 147 -0.82 -2.63 -18.72
N TYR A 148 -2.12 -2.90 -18.61
CA TYR A 148 -3.17 -1.95 -18.94
C TYR A 148 -3.38 -1.00 -17.75
N THR A 149 -3.00 0.26 -17.92
CA THR A 149 -2.85 1.25 -16.86
C THR A 149 -4.01 2.23 -16.83
N ILE A 150 -4.62 2.40 -15.65
CA ILE A 150 -5.82 3.20 -15.44
C ILE A 150 -5.59 4.15 -14.26
N ALA A 151 -5.84 5.45 -14.46
CA ALA A 151 -5.91 6.44 -13.39
C ALA A 151 -7.26 7.17 -13.42
N ALA A 152 -7.92 7.31 -12.27
CA ALA A 152 -9.20 8.02 -12.18
C ALA A 152 -9.37 8.73 -10.84
N GLY A 153 -9.41 10.07 -10.86
CA GLY A 153 -9.60 10.89 -9.67
C GLY A 153 -8.70 12.12 -9.64
N LYS A 154 -8.34 12.56 -8.43
CA LYS A 154 -7.46 13.72 -8.18
C LYS A 154 -5.99 13.37 -8.41
N TYR A 155 -5.49 13.57 -9.64
CA TYR A 155 -4.11 13.22 -10.00
C TYR A 155 -3.09 13.98 -9.13
N LEU A 156 -3.16 15.31 -9.17
CA LEU A 156 -2.38 16.25 -8.36
C LEU A 156 -3.19 17.55 -8.22
N ASN A 157 -2.94 18.35 -7.19
CA ASN A 157 -3.51 19.69 -7.07
C ASN A 157 -3.00 20.60 -8.20
N GLY A 158 -3.87 21.42 -8.80
CA GLY A 158 -3.48 22.27 -9.92
C GLY A 158 -3.44 21.53 -11.27
N ALA A 159 -4.08 20.35 -11.36
CA ALA A 159 -4.19 19.55 -12.59
C ALA A 159 -4.77 20.33 -13.78
N GLU A 160 -5.63 21.31 -13.54
CA GLU A 160 -6.14 22.25 -14.56
C GLU A 160 -5.03 23.03 -15.25
N LYS A 161 -3.88 23.22 -14.60
CA LYS A 161 -2.72 23.97 -15.11
C LYS A 161 -1.76 23.14 -15.96
N LEU A 162 -1.91 21.81 -16.00
CA LEU A 162 -1.07 20.95 -16.83
C LEU A 162 -1.34 21.18 -18.31
N SER A 163 -0.30 21.22 -19.14
CA SER A 163 -0.47 21.21 -20.61
C SER A 163 -0.90 19.83 -21.08
N ASP A 164 -0.22 18.79 -20.60
CA ASP A 164 -0.57 17.40 -20.87
C ASP A 164 -1.67 16.91 -19.91
N LYS A 165 -2.80 16.54 -20.49
CA LYS A 165 -3.98 16.05 -19.79
C LYS A 165 -4.08 14.52 -19.75
N THR A 166 -3.09 13.83 -20.31
CA THR A 166 -2.87 12.38 -20.18
C THR A 166 -1.37 12.10 -20.06
N PRO A 167 -0.74 12.40 -18.90
CA PRO A 167 0.67 12.13 -18.68
C PRO A 167 1.06 10.69 -19.06
N PRO A 168 2.32 10.45 -19.45
CA PRO A 168 2.77 9.13 -19.89
C PRO A 168 2.59 8.07 -18.79
N GLY A 169 2.43 6.81 -19.22
CA GLY A 169 2.23 5.68 -18.32
C GLY A 169 0.76 5.33 -18.05
N TRP A 170 -0.20 6.01 -18.67
CA TRP A 170 -1.64 5.77 -18.49
C TRP A 170 -2.34 5.50 -19.83
N ASP A 171 -2.89 4.30 -20.01
CA ASP A 171 -3.73 3.95 -21.16
C ASP A 171 -5.11 4.60 -21.05
N LYS A 172 -5.61 4.70 -19.81
CA LYS A 172 -6.88 5.35 -19.47
C LYS A 172 -6.68 6.34 -18.34
N MET A 173 -7.15 7.57 -18.55
CA MET A 173 -7.09 8.61 -17.54
C MET A 173 -8.37 9.43 -17.47
N ALA A 174 -8.90 9.58 -16.26
CA ALA A 174 -9.87 10.60 -15.89
C ALA A 174 -9.24 11.47 -14.79
N MET A 175 -8.72 12.63 -15.20
CA MET A 175 -8.06 13.59 -14.32
C MET A 175 -9.07 14.64 -13.84
N LEU A 176 -9.30 14.72 -12.53
CA LEU A 176 -10.11 15.79 -11.93
C LEU A 176 -9.37 17.12 -12.08
N LEU A 177 -10.01 18.12 -12.70
CA LEU A 177 -9.44 19.46 -12.93
C LEU A 177 -10.00 20.48 -11.94
N SER A 178 -11.29 20.44 -11.67
CA SER A 178 -11.96 21.31 -10.70
C SER A 178 -13.31 20.72 -10.31
N TRP A 179 -13.93 21.21 -9.24
CA TRP A 179 -15.28 20.80 -8.85
C TRP A 179 -16.05 21.93 -8.19
N ASP A 180 -17.37 21.82 -8.29
CA ASP A 180 -18.32 22.56 -7.48
C ASP A 180 -18.91 21.59 -6.45
N THR A 181 -18.87 22.01 -5.19
CA THR A 181 -19.18 21.20 -4.02
C THR A 181 -20.47 20.40 -4.20
N ASN A 182 -20.38 19.07 -4.09
CA ASN A 182 -21.50 18.12 -4.13
C ASN A 182 -22.37 18.10 -5.41
N VAL A 183 -22.05 18.88 -6.45
CA VAL A 183 -22.94 19.06 -7.62
C VAL A 183 -22.28 18.63 -8.93
N SER A 184 -21.13 19.21 -9.27
CA SER A 184 -20.51 18.98 -10.57
C SER A 184 -18.99 19.02 -10.51
N SER A 185 -18.34 18.45 -11.51
CA SER A 185 -16.89 18.42 -11.62
C SER A 185 -16.43 18.55 -13.06
N LYS A 186 -15.26 19.15 -13.28
CA LYS A 186 -14.60 19.24 -14.58
C LYS A 186 -13.45 18.25 -14.63
N TRP A 187 -13.32 17.57 -15.75
CA TRP A 187 -12.39 16.47 -15.96
C TRP A 187 -11.64 16.65 -17.27
N ALA A 188 -10.42 16.14 -17.33
CA ALA A 188 -9.87 15.68 -18.58
C ALA A 188 -9.98 14.16 -18.64
N VAL A 189 -10.71 13.65 -19.64
CA VAL A 189 -10.87 12.21 -19.88
C VAL A 189 -10.18 11.89 -21.19
N GLN A 190 -9.06 11.18 -21.11
CA GLN A 190 -8.17 10.91 -22.25
C GLN A 190 -7.86 12.21 -23.03
N GLY A 191 -7.47 13.26 -22.30
CA GLY A 191 -7.17 14.59 -22.86
C GLY A 191 -8.37 15.49 -23.15
N ASN A 192 -9.58 14.94 -23.28
CA ASN A 192 -10.78 15.71 -23.63
C ASN A 192 -11.47 16.29 -22.40
N ILE A 193 -11.83 17.57 -22.45
CA ILE A 193 -12.53 18.23 -21.35
C ILE A 193 -13.98 17.76 -21.26
N GLN A 194 -14.40 17.32 -20.08
CA GLN A 194 -15.76 16.86 -19.80
C GLN A 194 -16.26 17.44 -18.48
N THR A 195 -17.57 17.63 -18.38
CA THR A 195 -18.23 17.89 -17.10
C THR A 195 -18.86 16.59 -16.59
N GLY A 196 -18.71 16.33 -15.30
CA GLY A 196 -19.28 15.20 -14.57
C GLY A 196 -20.10 15.64 -13.37
N GLY A 197 -20.77 14.68 -12.73
CA GLY A 197 -21.48 14.90 -11.46
C GLY A 197 -20.54 14.94 -10.26
N PHE A 198 -20.93 14.32 -9.15
CA PHE A 198 -20.06 14.18 -7.98
C PHE A 198 -18.74 13.48 -8.36
N TYR A 199 -17.62 14.05 -7.92
CA TYR A 199 -16.31 13.71 -8.49
C TYR A 199 -15.88 12.26 -8.20
N ASP A 200 -16.09 11.74 -6.98
CA ASP A 200 -15.70 10.37 -6.63
C ASP A 200 -16.58 9.34 -7.36
N ARG A 201 -17.86 9.69 -7.55
CA ARG A 201 -18.80 8.87 -8.35
C ARG A 201 -18.36 8.83 -9.81
N PHE A 202 -17.95 9.96 -10.36
CA PHE A 202 -17.47 10.03 -11.74
C PHE A 202 -16.19 9.19 -11.94
N ALA A 203 -15.20 9.33 -11.04
CA ALA A 203 -13.99 8.50 -11.05
C ALA A 203 -14.30 7.01 -10.95
N THR A 204 -15.22 6.64 -10.06
CA THR A 204 -15.70 5.26 -9.89
C THR A 204 -16.30 4.70 -11.18
N ASN A 205 -17.21 5.44 -11.80
CA ASN A 205 -17.87 5.01 -13.02
C ASN A 205 -16.89 4.86 -14.21
N LYS A 206 -15.92 5.78 -14.33
CA LYS A 206 -14.86 5.65 -15.35
C LYS A 206 -13.98 4.43 -15.11
N SER A 207 -13.57 4.20 -13.86
CA SER A 207 -12.77 3.03 -13.49
C SER A 207 -13.51 1.73 -13.82
N LEU A 208 -14.77 1.60 -13.42
CA LEU A 208 -15.60 0.43 -13.71
C LEU A 208 -15.73 0.19 -15.22
N ASN A 209 -16.03 1.24 -15.99
CA ASN A 209 -16.15 1.11 -17.44
C ASN A 209 -14.85 0.66 -18.10
N TRP A 210 -13.70 1.16 -17.65
CA TRP A 210 -12.41 0.76 -18.23
C TRP A 210 -11.94 -0.62 -17.79
N VAL A 211 -12.23 -1.03 -16.55
CA VAL A 211 -11.98 -2.41 -16.10
C VAL A 211 -12.88 -3.40 -16.86
N GLN A 212 -14.16 -3.07 -17.07
CA GLN A 212 -15.10 -3.90 -17.87
C GLN A 212 -14.59 -4.18 -19.29
N ASN A 213 -13.92 -3.20 -19.89
CA ASN A 213 -13.46 -3.25 -21.27
C ASN A 213 -11.94 -3.49 -21.39
N ALA A 214 -11.28 -3.86 -20.29
CA ALA A 214 -9.84 -4.07 -20.28
C ALA A 214 -9.45 -5.32 -21.10
N PRO A 215 -8.30 -5.30 -21.81
CA PRO A 215 -7.81 -6.46 -22.54
C PRO A 215 -7.62 -7.68 -21.63
N ARG A 216 -8.17 -8.83 -22.01
CA ARG A 216 -8.14 -10.07 -21.19
C ARG A 216 -6.75 -10.66 -21.01
N ASN A 217 -5.84 -10.38 -21.93
CA ASN A 217 -4.46 -10.87 -21.93
C ASN A 217 -3.45 -9.91 -21.29
N GLN A 218 -3.90 -8.79 -20.71
CA GLN A 218 -3.05 -7.85 -20.00
C GLN A 218 -3.45 -7.77 -18.52
N PRO A 219 -2.46 -7.71 -17.60
CA PRO A 219 -2.74 -7.37 -16.22
C PRO A 219 -3.13 -5.88 -16.13
N ILE A 220 -3.99 -5.54 -15.18
CA ILE A 220 -4.53 -4.21 -14.96
C ILE A 220 -3.77 -3.56 -13.80
N PHE A 221 -3.35 -2.32 -13.99
CA PHE A 221 -2.96 -1.44 -12.89
C PHE A 221 -3.98 -0.32 -12.80
N LEU A 222 -4.77 -0.30 -11.72
CA LEU A 222 -5.75 0.75 -11.45
C LEU A 222 -5.29 1.58 -10.26
N TRP A 223 -5.04 2.87 -10.49
CA TRP A 223 -4.94 3.87 -9.45
C TRP A 223 -6.25 4.66 -9.37
N LEU A 224 -7.11 4.27 -8.42
CA LEU A 224 -8.31 5.01 -8.06
C LEU A 224 -7.95 5.99 -6.95
N ASN A 225 -8.13 7.28 -7.21
CA ASN A 225 -7.69 8.34 -6.32
C ASN A 225 -8.84 9.31 -5.98
N PRO A 226 -9.79 8.89 -5.13
CA PRO A 226 -10.89 9.71 -4.67
C PRO A 226 -10.38 10.97 -3.96
N HIS A 227 -11.16 12.05 -4.01
CA HIS A 227 -10.88 13.26 -3.24
C HIS A 227 -11.46 13.14 -1.81
N ALA A 228 -12.39 12.23 -1.53
CA ALA A 228 -12.75 11.93 -0.13
C ALA A 228 -11.54 11.37 0.64
N PRO A 229 -11.45 11.62 1.96
CA PRO A 229 -12.29 12.49 2.80
C PRO A 229 -11.82 13.96 2.90
N HIS A 230 -11.05 14.49 1.94
CA HIS A 230 -10.46 15.82 2.03
C HIS A 230 -11.47 16.90 2.44
N TYR A 231 -11.07 17.69 3.43
CA TYR A 231 -11.88 18.73 4.03
C TYR A 231 -11.57 20.10 3.42
N ARG A 232 -12.57 20.96 3.34
CA ARG A 232 -12.40 22.38 3.06
C ARG A 232 -12.50 23.17 4.35
N LYS A 233 -11.86 24.34 4.38
CA LYS A 233 -11.98 25.29 5.47
C LYS A 233 -13.45 25.69 5.64
N GLY A 234 -14.03 25.34 6.79
CA GLY A 234 -15.37 25.77 7.19
C GLY A 234 -15.39 27.14 7.88
N TYR A 235 -16.51 27.44 8.55
CA TYR A 235 -16.72 28.69 9.30
C TYR A 235 -16.72 28.40 10.81
N GLN A 236 -16.16 29.32 11.62
CA GLN A 236 -16.14 29.38 13.10
C GLN A 236 -16.49 28.08 13.87
N ASN A 237 -17.75 27.65 13.91
CA ASN A 237 -18.22 26.51 14.74
C ASN A 237 -18.30 25.16 14.00
N SER A 238 -18.00 25.13 12.70
CA SER A 238 -18.00 23.94 11.86
C SER A 238 -16.85 24.01 10.84
N PRO A 239 -15.59 23.96 11.30
CA PRO A 239 -14.39 24.12 10.45
C PRO A 239 -14.17 22.92 9.51
N TRP A 240 -14.82 21.79 9.78
CA TRP A 240 -14.60 20.49 9.14
C TRP A 240 -15.73 20.17 8.15
N VAL A 241 -15.63 20.74 6.96
CA VAL A 241 -16.60 20.44 5.90
C VAL A 241 -15.96 19.50 4.90
N VAL A 242 -16.55 18.32 4.75
CA VAL A 242 -16.21 17.39 3.67
C VAL A 242 -17.36 17.35 2.68
N ASP A 243 -17.01 17.14 1.43
CA ASP A 243 -17.99 16.97 0.37
C ASP A 243 -18.50 15.51 0.40
N VAL A 244 -19.81 15.34 0.26
CA VAL A 244 -20.52 14.06 0.39
C VAL A 244 -21.48 13.95 -0.80
N GLU A 245 -21.46 12.80 -1.48
CA GLU A 245 -22.41 12.53 -2.54
C GLU A 245 -23.84 12.63 -2.00
N LYS A 246 -24.72 13.37 -2.70
CA LYS A 246 -26.08 13.69 -2.24
C LYS A 246 -26.85 12.49 -1.67
N ARG A 247 -26.69 11.30 -2.27
CA ARG A 247 -27.36 10.06 -1.83
C ARG A 247 -26.93 9.55 -0.45
N TYR A 248 -25.78 9.97 0.06
CA TYR A 248 -25.23 9.53 1.35
C TYR A 248 -25.37 10.57 2.46
N LEU A 249 -25.91 11.76 2.18
CA LEU A 249 -26.11 12.81 3.18
C LEU A 249 -26.95 12.31 4.38
N SER A 250 -27.97 11.51 4.09
CA SER A 250 -28.90 10.93 5.07
C SER A 250 -28.63 9.45 5.38
N ASP A 251 -27.45 8.91 5.03
CA ASP A 251 -27.14 7.50 5.28
C ASP A 251 -26.98 7.24 6.77
N SER A 252 -27.87 6.40 7.33
CA SER A 252 -27.96 6.16 8.77
C SER A 252 -26.80 5.36 9.34
N ARG A 253 -26.00 4.68 8.49
CA ARG A 253 -24.80 3.95 8.93
C ARG A 253 -23.80 4.88 9.60
N CYS A 254 -23.69 6.11 9.10
CA CYS A 254 -22.71 7.11 9.52
C CYS A 254 -23.35 8.25 10.34
N ASN A 255 -24.41 7.96 11.11
CA ASN A 255 -25.01 8.92 12.02
C ASN A 255 -24.57 8.65 13.46
N ASN A 256 -24.39 9.72 14.24
CA ASN A 256 -24.11 9.70 15.68
C ASN A 256 -22.80 8.98 16.06
N ILE A 257 -21.82 8.93 15.16
CA ILE A 257 -20.46 8.53 15.48
C ILE A 257 -19.85 9.64 16.36
N PRO A 258 -19.42 9.33 17.59
CA PRO A 258 -18.82 10.33 18.46
C PRO A 258 -17.62 10.97 17.78
N SER A 259 -17.49 12.30 17.85
CA SER A 259 -16.36 13.02 17.28
C SER A 259 -15.01 12.47 17.78
N TRP A 260 -13.99 12.56 16.95
CA TRP A 260 -12.62 12.24 17.36
C TRP A 260 -12.04 13.40 18.20
N LYS A 261 -11.56 13.06 19.40
CA LYS A 261 -10.97 13.96 20.39
C LYS A 261 -9.80 13.25 21.10
N PRO A 262 -8.56 13.33 20.57
CA PRO A 262 -7.39 12.77 21.25
C PRO A 262 -7.15 13.49 22.58
N LEU A 263 -6.40 12.88 23.51
CA LEU A 263 -6.09 13.50 24.82
C LEU A 263 -5.46 14.90 24.68
N THR A 264 -4.62 15.07 23.67
CA THR A 264 -3.93 16.32 23.35
C THR A 264 -4.83 17.34 22.65
N TYR A 265 -6.08 16.99 22.32
CA TYR A 265 -7.01 17.84 21.60
C TYR A 265 -7.42 19.09 22.38
N TYR A 266 -7.33 19.09 23.71
CA TYR A 266 -7.62 20.28 24.51
C TYR A 266 -6.69 21.47 24.20
N ASN A 267 -5.54 21.21 23.57
CA ASN A 267 -4.65 22.24 23.06
C ASN A 267 -5.05 22.77 21.66
N SER A 268 -5.99 22.10 20.99
CA SER A 268 -6.56 22.56 19.72
C SER A 268 -7.47 23.75 19.95
N LYS A 269 -7.46 24.71 19.02
CA LYS A 269 -8.41 25.84 19.01
C LYS A 269 -9.85 25.39 18.74
N GLU A 270 -10.04 24.16 18.24
CA GLU A 270 -11.33 23.56 17.93
C GLU A 270 -11.83 22.70 19.09
N ARG A 271 -12.93 23.06 19.76
CA ARG A 271 -13.41 22.35 20.97
C ARG A 271 -14.34 21.16 20.69
N ASN A 272 -14.90 21.07 19.48
CA ASN A 272 -15.99 20.14 19.15
C ASN A 272 -15.53 18.79 18.59
N GLY A 273 -14.23 18.59 18.37
CA GLY A 273 -13.67 17.36 17.81
C GLY A 273 -13.80 17.30 16.29
N PHE A 274 -13.19 16.27 15.69
CA PHE A 274 -13.35 16.00 14.27
C PHE A 274 -14.66 15.21 14.02
N PRO A 275 -15.51 15.65 13.07
CA PRO A 275 -16.82 15.03 12.85
C PRO A 275 -16.66 13.73 12.05
N LEU A 276 -16.51 12.61 12.76
CA LEU A 276 -16.35 11.29 12.14
C LEU A 276 -17.56 10.87 11.30
N ASP A 277 -18.77 11.36 11.62
CA ASP A 277 -19.96 11.17 10.79
C ASP A 277 -19.75 11.66 9.35
N ASN A 278 -19.20 12.88 9.21
CA ASN A 278 -18.95 13.49 7.92
C ASN A 278 -17.85 12.73 7.16
N VAL A 279 -16.75 12.39 7.85
CA VAL A 279 -15.67 11.58 7.27
C VAL A 279 -16.22 10.23 6.78
N CYS A 280 -17.01 9.55 7.61
CA CYS A 280 -17.69 8.29 7.26
C CYS A 280 -18.55 8.45 6.00
N LYS A 281 -19.42 9.47 5.95
CA LYS A 281 -20.30 9.73 4.81
C LYS A 281 -19.53 10.01 3.52
N SER A 282 -18.44 10.77 3.59
CA SER A 282 -17.60 11.06 2.43
C SER A 282 -16.94 9.80 1.84
N LEU A 283 -16.61 8.83 2.70
CA LEU A 283 -16.01 7.56 2.30
C LEU A 283 -17.01 6.56 1.71
N LEU A 284 -18.32 6.77 1.85
CA LEU A 284 -19.34 5.82 1.37
C LEU A 284 -19.32 5.63 -0.16
N THR A 285 -19.00 6.67 -0.93
CA THR A 285 -18.81 6.54 -2.39
C THR A 285 -17.59 5.68 -2.71
N THR A 286 -16.49 5.85 -1.96
CA THR A 286 -15.27 5.05 -2.10
C THR A 286 -15.49 3.59 -1.69
N ASP A 287 -16.21 3.35 -0.60
CA ASP A 287 -16.59 2.00 -0.17
C ASP A 287 -17.44 1.28 -1.23
N GLU A 288 -18.42 1.97 -1.82
CA GLU A 288 -19.20 1.40 -2.92
C GLU A 288 -18.33 1.12 -4.16
N ALA A 289 -17.36 1.98 -4.46
CA ALA A 289 -16.41 1.79 -5.54
C ALA A 289 -15.58 0.51 -5.35
N VAL A 290 -15.05 0.27 -4.15
CA VAL A 290 -14.32 -0.96 -3.79
C VAL A 290 -15.19 -2.19 -4.06
N GLY A 291 -16.41 -2.22 -3.51
CA GLY A 291 -17.31 -3.35 -3.70
C GLY A 291 -17.71 -3.58 -5.16
N ALA A 292 -17.93 -2.51 -5.92
CA ALA A 292 -18.27 -2.60 -7.34
C ALA A 292 -17.09 -3.13 -8.18
N LEU A 293 -15.87 -2.65 -7.92
CA LEU A 293 -14.67 -3.13 -8.60
C LEU A 293 -14.39 -4.59 -8.23
N GLN A 294 -14.50 -4.99 -6.97
CA GLN A 294 -14.36 -6.40 -6.57
C GLN A 294 -15.29 -7.32 -7.35
N ARG A 295 -16.57 -6.95 -7.46
CA ARG A 295 -17.55 -7.71 -8.25
C ARG A 295 -17.17 -7.76 -9.73
N GLU A 296 -16.65 -6.66 -10.27
CA GLU A 296 -16.24 -6.59 -11.68
C GLU A 296 -15.02 -7.48 -11.98
N PHE A 297 -13.96 -7.40 -11.16
CA PHE A 297 -12.80 -8.28 -11.29
C PHE A 297 -13.21 -9.75 -11.15
N ALA A 298 -14.05 -10.08 -10.16
CA ALA A 298 -14.52 -11.45 -9.94
C ALA A 298 -15.35 -11.99 -11.14
N LYS A 299 -16.25 -11.18 -11.73
CA LYS A 299 -16.99 -11.55 -12.96
C LYS A 299 -16.06 -11.87 -14.13
N GLN A 300 -14.88 -11.28 -14.14
CA GLN A 300 -13.88 -11.53 -15.17
C GLN A 300 -12.93 -12.70 -14.84
N GLY A 301 -13.09 -13.35 -13.68
CA GLY A 301 -12.16 -14.40 -13.22
C GLY A 301 -10.80 -13.86 -12.80
N ARG A 302 -10.70 -12.55 -12.53
CA ARG A 302 -9.49 -11.86 -12.09
C ARG A 302 -9.43 -11.81 -10.56
N ASN A 303 -8.22 -11.87 -10.01
CA ASN A 303 -7.98 -11.78 -8.56
C ASN A 303 -6.83 -10.79 -8.27
N PRO A 304 -7.11 -9.47 -8.19
CA PRO A 304 -6.07 -8.47 -8.00
C PRO A 304 -5.48 -8.47 -6.59
N ILE A 305 -4.26 -7.97 -6.50
CA ILE A 305 -3.69 -7.40 -5.28
C ILE A 305 -4.35 -6.03 -5.07
N TRP A 306 -4.96 -5.82 -3.92
CA TRP A 306 -5.58 -4.57 -3.52
C TRP A 306 -4.74 -3.85 -2.49
N ILE A 307 -4.67 -2.53 -2.64
CA ILE A 307 -3.91 -1.64 -1.77
C ILE A 307 -4.81 -0.48 -1.38
N PHE A 308 -5.01 -0.27 -0.08
CA PHE A 308 -5.72 0.91 0.45
C PHE A 308 -4.74 1.78 1.22
N THR A 309 -4.65 3.06 0.83
CA THR A 309 -3.76 4.03 1.46
C THR A 309 -4.27 5.46 1.33
N SER A 310 -3.52 6.43 1.84
CA SER A 310 -3.77 7.86 1.64
C SER A 310 -2.53 8.58 1.10
N ASP A 311 -2.74 9.67 0.35
CA ASP A 311 -1.67 10.51 -0.17
C ASP A 311 -0.88 11.25 0.88
N ASN A 312 -1.50 11.59 2.01
CA ASN A 312 -0.84 12.11 3.20
C ASN A 312 -1.63 11.73 4.45
N GLY A 313 -0.97 11.78 5.61
CA GLY A 313 -1.64 11.61 6.88
C GLY A 313 -2.40 12.87 7.30
N MET A 314 -2.93 12.81 8.51
CA MET A 314 -3.62 13.93 9.15
C MET A 314 -3.37 13.86 10.66
N SER A 315 -3.03 14.99 11.28
CA SER A 315 -2.83 15.01 12.74
C SER A 315 -4.14 14.80 13.50
N TRP A 316 -5.25 15.28 12.93
CA TRP A 316 -6.56 15.26 13.57
C TRP A 316 -6.53 15.72 15.03
N GLY A 317 -5.81 16.82 15.29
CA GLY A 317 -5.75 17.47 16.59
C GLY A 317 -4.84 16.81 17.60
N ARG A 318 -4.02 15.83 17.18
CA ARG A 318 -2.90 15.34 17.99
C ARG A 318 -1.93 16.48 18.26
N ASP A 319 -1.46 16.57 19.50
CA ASP A 319 -0.59 17.63 20.00
C ASP A 319 -1.10 19.07 19.76
N GLY A 320 -2.41 19.23 19.60
CA GLY A 320 -3.04 20.53 19.31
C GLY A 320 -2.99 20.95 17.84
N PHE A 321 -2.40 20.14 16.95
CA PHE A 321 -2.31 20.43 15.52
C PHE A 321 -3.57 19.98 14.76
N PRO A 322 -4.34 20.90 14.17
CA PRO A 322 -5.63 20.54 13.58
C PRO A 322 -5.51 19.84 12.21
N LEU A 323 -4.42 20.05 11.47
CA LEU A 323 -4.36 19.75 10.02
C LEU A 323 -3.17 18.85 9.64
N LYS A 324 -2.79 18.94 8.35
CA LYS A 324 -1.55 18.42 7.76
C LYS A 324 -0.47 19.50 7.68
N ASN A 325 0.70 19.18 7.12
CA ASN A 325 1.91 20.04 7.13
C ASN A 325 2.37 20.43 8.54
N VAL A 326 2.21 19.51 9.48
CA VAL A 326 2.53 19.66 10.90
C VAL A 326 3.11 18.35 11.40
N PRO A 327 3.85 18.34 12.52
CA PRO A 327 4.25 17.09 13.16
C PRO A 327 3.05 16.17 13.40
N GLN A 328 3.26 14.85 13.31
CA GLN A 328 2.23 13.81 13.52
C GLN A 328 1.12 13.76 12.45
N SER A 329 1.30 14.43 11.31
CA SER A 329 0.37 14.40 10.18
C SER A 329 0.85 13.55 9.00
N ASP A 330 1.86 12.73 9.22
CA ASP A 330 2.52 11.84 8.27
C ASP A 330 1.91 10.43 8.26
N LYS A 331 1.40 9.95 9.39
CA LYS A 331 0.83 8.59 9.51
C LYS A 331 -0.39 8.36 8.62
N THR A 332 -0.34 7.31 7.81
CA THR A 332 -1.42 6.90 6.90
C THR A 332 -1.93 5.49 7.14
N PRO A 333 -3.18 5.18 6.73
CA PRO A 333 -3.62 3.80 6.60
C PRO A 333 -2.80 3.14 5.50
N LEU A 334 -2.40 1.88 5.70
CA LEU A 334 -1.82 1.07 4.64
C LEU A 334 -2.24 -0.38 4.83
N TYR A 335 -2.96 -0.90 3.84
CA TYR A 335 -3.49 -2.24 3.84
C TYR A 335 -3.23 -2.91 2.50
N PHE A 336 -2.88 -4.19 2.54
CA PHE A 336 -2.74 -5.06 1.37
C PHE A 336 -3.68 -6.25 1.51
N SER A 337 -4.35 -6.66 0.44
CA SER A 337 -5.15 -7.89 0.41
C SER A 337 -5.13 -8.51 -0.99
N GLY A 338 -5.30 -9.83 -1.11
CA GLY A 338 -5.32 -10.51 -2.40
C GLY A 338 -4.40 -11.74 -2.45
N PRO A 339 -4.06 -12.24 -3.66
CA PRO A 339 -3.30 -13.47 -3.80
C PRO A 339 -1.90 -13.37 -3.16
N GLY A 340 -1.55 -14.38 -2.35
CA GLY A 340 -0.25 -14.45 -1.67
C GLY A 340 -0.14 -13.59 -0.41
N ILE A 341 -1.18 -12.84 -0.04
CA ILE A 341 -1.18 -11.96 1.14
C ILE A 341 -1.89 -12.65 2.28
N THR A 342 -1.19 -12.83 3.40
CA THR A 342 -1.77 -13.42 4.61
C THR A 342 -2.43 -12.32 5.46
N PRO A 343 -3.71 -12.48 5.88
CA PRO A 343 -4.34 -11.51 6.77
C PRO A 343 -3.60 -11.36 8.10
N GLY A 344 -3.51 -10.13 8.62
CA GLY A 344 -2.81 -9.86 9.87
C GLY A 344 -2.36 -8.41 10.00
N SER A 345 -1.37 -8.18 10.87
CA SER A 345 -0.74 -6.88 11.04
C SER A 345 0.77 -7.02 11.18
N THR A 346 1.50 -6.01 10.75
CA THR A 346 2.96 -5.91 10.90
C THR A 346 3.36 -4.55 11.46
N SER A 347 4.41 -4.55 12.28
CA SER A 347 5.06 -3.35 12.81
C SER A 347 6.19 -2.84 11.91
N ALA A 348 6.43 -3.47 10.75
CA ALA A 348 7.43 -3.01 9.79
C ALA A 348 7.23 -1.53 9.48
N LEU A 349 8.29 -0.75 9.65
CA LEU A 349 8.28 0.69 9.47
C LEU A 349 8.38 1.03 7.97
N VAL A 350 7.31 1.53 7.36
CA VAL A 350 7.26 1.78 5.91
C VAL A 350 6.88 3.22 5.59
N SER A 351 7.25 3.69 4.41
CA SER A 351 6.85 5.00 3.90
C SER A 351 6.21 4.92 2.51
N ASN A 352 5.41 5.91 2.15
CA ASN A 352 4.79 6.01 0.82
C ASN A 352 5.80 5.95 -0.34
N ILE A 353 7.06 6.35 -0.12
CA ILE A 353 8.16 6.25 -1.09
C ILE A 353 8.44 4.81 -1.55
N ASP A 354 8.11 3.84 -0.70
CA ASP A 354 8.37 2.42 -0.90
C ASP A 354 7.26 1.71 -1.69
N LEU A 355 6.09 2.34 -1.81
CA LEU A 355 4.93 1.72 -2.43
C LEU A 355 5.15 1.51 -3.95
N GLY A 356 5.80 2.46 -4.62
CA GLY A 356 6.19 2.34 -6.03
C GLY A 356 7.07 1.11 -6.31
N PRO A 357 8.26 0.96 -5.68
CA PRO A 357 9.13 -0.19 -5.90
C PRO A 357 8.51 -1.51 -5.43
N THR A 358 7.68 -1.49 -4.39
CA THR A 358 6.90 -2.67 -3.97
C THR A 358 5.95 -3.14 -5.07
N ILE A 359 5.17 -2.22 -5.65
CA ILE A 359 4.27 -2.54 -6.79
C ILE A 359 5.07 -3.01 -8.01
N ALA A 360 6.21 -2.37 -8.29
CA ALA A 360 7.07 -2.76 -9.40
C ALA A 360 7.58 -4.20 -9.23
N GLU A 361 8.06 -4.57 -8.05
CA GLU A 361 8.53 -5.94 -7.76
C GLU A 361 7.41 -6.97 -7.91
N LEU A 362 6.23 -6.69 -7.34
CA LEU A 362 5.05 -7.57 -7.47
C LEU A 362 4.61 -7.75 -8.94
N ALA A 363 4.87 -6.75 -9.78
CA ALA A 363 4.60 -6.78 -11.21
C ALA A 363 5.73 -7.39 -12.07
N GLY A 364 6.83 -7.81 -11.45
CA GLY A 364 8.01 -8.35 -12.14
C GLY A 364 8.81 -7.30 -12.91
N THR A 365 8.83 -6.06 -12.42
CA THR A 365 9.65 -4.95 -12.96
C THR A 365 10.39 -4.22 -11.84
N SER A 366 11.08 -3.13 -12.16
CA SER A 366 11.83 -2.35 -11.17
C SER A 366 11.73 -0.85 -11.43
N MET A 367 12.03 -0.06 -10.40
CA MET A 367 12.17 1.38 -10.49
C MET A 367 13.64 1.79 -10.21
N PRO A 368 14.53 1.80 -11.22
CA PRO A 368 15.97 1.98 -11.00
C PRO A 368 16.41 3.37 -10.48
N LYS A 369 15.52 4.38 -10.51
CA LYS A 369 15.78 5.72 -9.96
C LYS A 369 15.02 5.97 -8.65
N ALA A 370 14.34 4.95 -8.11
CA ALA A 370 13.68 5.02 -6.81
C ALA A 370 14.73 5.17 -5.70
N ASP A 371 14.40 5.97 -4.69
CA ASP A 371 15.10 6.01 -3.41
C ASP A 371 14.40 5.09 -2.38
N GLY A 372 13.11 4.82 -2.58
CA GLY A 372 12.36 3.85 -1.78
C GLY A 372 12.79 2.41 -2.01
N LEU A 373 12.45 1.54 -1.07
CA LEU A 373 12.75 0.11 -1.12
C LEU A 373 11.46 -0.70 -1.21
N SER A 374 11.51 -1.88 -1.80
CA SER A 374 10.34 -2.77 -1.82
C SER A 374 10.19 -3.49 -0.48
N TYR A 375 8.99 -3.45 0.09
CA TYR A 375 8.62 -4.27 1.25
C TYR A 375 7.76 -5.48 0.85
N ALA A 376 7.79 -5.89 -0.42
CA ALA A 376 7.13 -7.12 -0.88
C ALA A 376 7.49 -8.36 -0.03
N PRO A 377 8.74 -8.56 0.44
CA PRO A 377 9.06 -9.65 1.36
C PRO A 377 8.23 -9.65 2.65
N VAL A 378 7.88 -8.48 3.19
CA VAL A 378 7.03 -8.38 4.38
C VAL A 378 5.61 -8.83 4.08
N ILE A 379 5.05 -8.36 2.96
CA ILE A 379 3.68 -8.66 2.55
C ILE A 379 3.50 -10.15 2.23
N LEU A 380 4.53 -10.78 1.65
CA LEU A 380 4.55 -12.19 1.26
C LEU A 380 4.96 -13.13 2.41
N GLY A 381 5.18 -12.61 3.63
CA GLY A 381 5.52 -13.41 4.81
C GLY A 381 6.97 -13.92 4.87
N ASN A 382 7.86 -13.34 4.06
CA ASN A 382 9.28 -13.68 3.99
C ASN A 382 10.15 -12.88 4.97
N SER A 383 9.63 -11.79 5.55
CA SER A 383 10.30 -10.96 6.55
C SER A 383 9.29 -10.30 7.49
N ASN A 384 9.70 -9.99 8.73
CA ASN A 384 8.96 -9.11 9.64
C ASN A 384 9.61 -7.73 9.80
N ASP A 385 10.85 -7.60 9.33
CA ASP A 385 11.66 -6.38 9.42
C ASP A 385 11.82 -5.75 8.03
N PHE A 386 12.03 -4.42 8.01
CA PHE A 386 12.23 -3.68 6.77
C PHE A 386 13.25 -2.54 6.90
N ARG A 387 13.09 -1.65 7.90
CA ARG A 387 14.03 -0.56 8.21
C ARG A 387 13.85 -0.08 9.65
N ASP A 388 14.85 0.66 10.13
CA ASP A 388 14.87 1.22 11.47
C ASP A 388 14.45 2.71 11.53
N MET A 389 14.55 3.44 10.42
CA MET A 389 14.31 4.89 10.37
C MET A 389 13.65 5.33 9.07
N LEU A 390 12.95 6.46 9.12
CA LEU A 390 12.33 7.14 7.98
C LEU A 390 12.78 8.60 7.93
N ALA A 391 12.70 9.19 6.74
CA ALA A 391 12.76 10.64 6.58
C ALA A 391 11.35 11.22 6.64
N GLU A 392 11.16 12.26 7.46
CA GLU A 392 10.00 13.15 7.42
C GLU A 392 10.50 14.52 6.97
N ASN A 393 9.80 15.13 6.01
CA ASN A 393 10.14 16.41 5.42
C ASN A 393 8.95 17.37 5.54
N HIS A 394 9.22 18.55 6.11
CA HIS A 394 8.26 19.64 6.25
C HIS A 394 8.76 20.84 5.42
N PRO A 395 8.32 20.97 4.16
CA PRO A 395 8.74 22.05 3.26
C PRO A 395 8.20 23.43 3.64
#